data_AF-A0A5C5ZTZ4-F1
#
_entry.id   AF-A0A5C5ZTZ4-F1
#
_cell.length_a   1.000
_cell.length_b   1.000
_cell.length_c   1.000
_cell.angle_alpha   90.00
_cell.angle_beta   90.00
_cell.angle_gamma   90.00
#
_symmetry.space_group_name_H-M   'P 1'
#
loop_
_entity.id
_entity.type
_entity.pdbx_description
1 polymer ?
#
loop_
_entity_poly.entity_id
_entity_poly.type
_entity_poly.pdbx_seq_one_letter_code
_entity_poly.pdbx_strand_id
1 'polypeptide(L)'
;MFDVDVFADAIERTGAAWIVFTATHQGFYWSGPNSAIDRISPGRTAERDLLGEIINELDQRGIRTLFYLHTGCNGYDPVVWREAVGANEPDGQRFSDNIEAILRECSLRYGEKLKGFG
;
A
#
# COMPACT_ATOMS: atom_id res chain seq x y z
N MET A 1 3.33 -18.66 -4.11
CA MET A 1 3.82 -17.38 -3.53
C MET A 1 4.04 -16.41 -4.68
N PHE A 2 3.89 -15.10 -4.49
CA PHE A 2 4.08 -14.11 -5.57
C PHE A 2 5.55 -14.04 -5.99
N ASP A 3 5.81 -14.14 -7.30
CA ASP A 3 7.14 -14.09 -7.91
C ASP A 3 7.33 -12.71 -8.55
N VAL A 4 8.33 -11.97 -8.07
CA VAL A 4 8.55 -10.57 -8.44
C VAL A 4 9.25 -10.45 -9.79
N ASP A 5 10.17 -11.37 -10.11
CA ASP A 5 10.91 -11.35 -11.36
C ASP A 5 9.98 -11.67 -12.53
N VAL A 6 9.14 -12.70 -12.36
CA VAL A 6 8.12 -13.06 -13.38
C VAL A 6 7.13 -11.92 -13.60
N PHE A 7 6.75 -11.20 -12.54
CA PHE A 7 5.89 -10.03 -12.66
C PHE A 7 6.59 -8.89 -13.40
N ALA A 8 7.84 -8.56 -13.02
CA ALA A 8 8.59 -7.48 -13.64
C ALA A 8 8.92 -7.75 -15.11
N ASP A 9 9.26 -9.01 -15.46
CA ASP A 9 9.43 -9.46 -16.85
C ASP A 9 8.16 -9.25 -17.67
N ALA A 10 6.99 -9.51 -17.07
CA ALA A 10 5.72 -9.30 -17.72
C ALA A 10 5.45 -7.81 -17.98
N ILE A 11 5.76 -6.94 -17.02
CA ILE A 11 5.59 -5.48 -17.18
C ILE A 11 6.57 -4.93 -18.21
N GLU A 12 7.85 -5.29 -18.15
CA GLU A 12 8.87 -4.82 -19.08
C GLU A 12 8.52 -5.16 -20.53
N ARG A 13 8.03 -6.38 -20.78
CA ARG A 13 7.54 -6.81 -22.10
C ARG A 13 6.40 -5.97 -22.66
N THR A 14 5.64 -5.25 -21.82
CA THR A 14 4.58 -4.35 -22.30
C THR A 14 5.13 -3.04 -22.85
N GLY A 15 6.37 -2.67 -22.51
CA GLY A 15 6.94 -1.36 -22.80
C GLY A 15 6.37 -0.21 -21.94
N ALA A 16 5.64 -0.52 -20.87
CA ALA A 16 5.08 0.49 -19.98
C ALA A 16 6.18 1.26 -19.23
N ALA A 17 6.06 2.58 -19.20
CA ALA A 17 6.99 3.44 -18.45
C ALA A 17 6.67 3.50 -16.94
N TRP A 18 5.46 3.07 -16.55
CA TRP A 18 4.98 3.06 -15.18
C TRP A 18 3.83 2.08 -14.97
N ILE A 19 3.59 1.70 -13.71
CA ILE A 19 2.40 0.95 -13.28
C ILE A 19 1.71 1.63 -12.10
N VAL A 20 0.43 1.33 -11.92
CA VAL A 20 -0.28 1.51 -10.64
C VAL A 20 -0.52 0.12 -10.06
N PHE A 21 0.08 -0.15 -8.91
CA PHE A 21 -0.04 -1.43 -8.20
C PHE A 21 -0.94 -1.26 -6.97
N THR A 22 -1.89 -2.17 -6.76
CA THR A 22 -2.79 -2.13 -5.60
C THR A 22 -2.04 -2.42 -4.31
N ALA A 23 -1.83 -1.38 -3.48
CA ALA A 23 -1.26 -1.55 -2.14
C ALA A 23 -2.32 -1.99 -1.12
N THR A 24 -3.54 -1.46 -1.24
CA THR A 24 -4.68 -1.83 -0.37
C THR A 24 -6.01 -1.83 -1.15
N HIS A 25 -6.99 -2.57 -0.62
CA HIS A 25 -8.39 -2.48 -1.03
C HIS A 25 -9.30 -2.45 0.22
N GLN A 26 -10.61 -2.72 0.09
CA GLN A 26 -11.61 -2.64 1.17
C GLN A 26 -11.19 -3.21 2.54
N GLY A 27 -10.53 -4.38 2.59
CA GLY A 27 -10.09 -4.99 3.86
C GLY A 27 -8.85 -4.35 4.51
N PHE A 28 -8.19 -3.44 3.80
CA PHE A 28 -6.96 -2.76 4.18
C PHE A 28 -5.81 -3.71 4.59
N TYR A 29 -5.64 -4.78 3.82
CA TYR A 29 -4.46 -5.64 3.93
C TYR A 29 -3.30 -5.04 3.15
N TRP A 30 -2.12 -5.01 3.77
CA TRP A 30 -0.90 -4.42 3.26
C TRP A 30 0.16 -5.50 3.07
N SER A 31 0.62 -5.70 1.85
CA SER A 31 1.59 -6.74 1.47
C SER A 31 3.02 -6.33 1.81
N GLY A 32 3.26 -6.00 3.07
CA GLY A 32 4.55 -5.62 3.61
C GLY A 32 4.47 -5.23 5.09
N PRO A 33 5.60 -4.87 5.70
CA PRO A 33 5.63 -4.34 7.06
C PRO A 33 5.16 -2.87 7.08
N ASN A 34 4.25 -2.54 8.00
CA ASN A 34 3.83 -1.17 8.27
C ASN A 34 3.38 -1.02 9.73
N SER A 35 4.23 -0.42 10.57
CA SER A 35 3.99 -0.32 12.01
C SER A 35 2.76 0.53 12.35
N ALA A 36 2.40 1.51 11.51
CA ALA A 36 1.19 2.31 11.70
C ALA A 36 -0.07 1.44 11.52
N ILE A 37 -0.10 0.58 10.51
CA ILE A 37 -1.20 -0.38 10.31
C ILE A 37 -1.28 -1.35 11.49
N ASP A 38 -0.15 -1.88 11.95
CA ASP A 38 -0.11 -2.82 13.08
C ASP A 38 -0.63 -2.21 14.38
N ARG A 39 -0.36 -0.91 14.62
CA ARG A 39 -0.93 -0.20 15.78
C ARG A 39 -2.44 -0.01 15.69
N ILE A 40 -2.98 0.18 14.49
CA ILE A 40 -4.42 0.40 14.27
C ILE A 40 -5.16 -0.93 14.34
N SER A 41 -4.66 -1.94 13.63
CA SER A 41 -5.33 -3.23 13.53
C SER A 41 -4.33 -4.34 13.19
N PRO A 42 -3.76 -5.01 14.22
CA PRO A 42 -2.80 -6.09 14.06
C PRO A 42 -3.31 -7.21 13.13
N GLY A 43 -2.38 -7.84 12.39
CA GLY A 43 -2.69 -8.95 11.47
C GLY A 43 -3.11 -8.52 10.06
N ARG A 44 -2.90 -7.25 9.71
CA ARG A 44 -3.15 -6.70 8.35
C ARG A 44 -1.89 -6.44 7.53
N THR A 45 -0.73 -6.71 8.08
CA THR A 45 0.58 -6.57 7.44
C THR A 45 1.19 -7.94 7.14
N ALA A 46 2.30 -7.96 6.41
CA ALA A 46 3.08 -9.17 6.14
C ALA A 46 4.54 -8.95 6.53
N GLU A 47 5.21 -10.01 6.98
CA GLU A 47 6.65 -9.98 7.26
C GLU A 47 7.47 -9.75 5.97
N ARG A 48 7.05 -10.38 4.87
CA ARG A 48 7.64 -10.16 3.54
C ARG A 48 7.23 -8.79 3.00
N ASP A 49 8.22 -7.95 2.70
CA ASP A 49 8.02 -6.65 2.07
C ASP A 49 7.82 -6.78 0.56
N LEU A 50 6.72 -7.41 0.14
CA LEU A 50 6.41 -7.65 -1.28
C LEU A 50 6.30 -6.34 -2.07
N LEU A 51 5.71 -5.29 -1.48
CA LEU A 51 5.65 -3.96 -2.10
C LEU A 51 7.06 -3.37 -2.31
N GLY A 52 7.96 -3.56 -1.34
CA GLY A 52 9.37 -3.19 -1.43
C GLY A 52 10.12 -3.96 -2.51
N GLU A 53 9.90 -5.27 -2.61
CA GLU A 53 10.50 -6.10 -3.66
C GLU A 53 10.03 -5.65 -5.05
N ILE A 54 8.73 -5.45 -5.27
CA ILE A 54 8.17 -5.00 -6.55
C ILE A 54 8.76 -3.64 -6.95
N ILE A 55 8.78 -2.67 -6.04
CA ILE A 55 9.24 -1.33 -6.38
C ILE A 55 10.75 -1.30 -6.68
N ASN A 56 11.54 -2.12 -5.97
CA ASN A 56 12.97 -2.23 -6.21
C ASN A 56 13.25 -2.86 -7.58
N GLU A 57 12.54 -3.94 -7.92
CA GLU A 57 12.76 -4.64 -9.19
C GLU A 57 12.35 -3.78 -10.38
N LEU A 58 11.21 -3.09 -10.29
CA LEU A 58 10.77 -2.19 -11.37
C LEU A 58 11.67 -0.95 -11.51
N ASP A 59 12.17 -0.39 -10.41
CA ASP A 59 13.10 0.74 -10.44
C ASP A 59 14.42 0.38 -11.15
N GLN A 60 14.95 -0.83 -10.93
CA GLN A 60 16.13 -1.34 -11.66
C GLN A 60 15.91 -1.41 -13.18
N ARG A 61 14.68 -1.66 -13.61
CA ARG A 61 14.27 -1.70 -15.03
C ARG A 61 13.86 -0.33 -15.58
N GLY A 62 13.95 0.73 -14.78
CA GLY A 62 13.53 2.08 -15.16
C GLY A 62 12.00 2.26 -15.25
N ILE A 63 11.22 1.33 -14.68
CA ILE A 63 9.76 1.36 -14.66
C ILE A 63 9.30 1.99 -13.35
N ARG A 64 8.49 3.05 -13.47
CA ARG A 64 8.01 3.80 -12.30
C ARG A 64 6.83 3.08 -11.63
N THR A 65 6.78 3.14 -10.30
CA THR A 65 5.66 2.56 -9.54
C THR A 65 4.86 3.64 -8.85
N LEU A 66 3.54 3.61 -9.03
CA LEU A 66 2.56 4.27 -8.18
C LEU A 66 1.78 3.20 -7.40
N PHE A 67 1.30 3.54 -6.22
CA PHE A 67 0.41 2.66 -5.46
C PHE A 67 -1.02 3.13 -5.53
N TYR A 68 -1.94 2.23 -5.90
CA TYR A 68 -3.35 2.48 -5.65
C TYR A 68 -3.66 2.25 -4.18
N LEU A 69 -4.37 3.20 -3.56
CA LEU A 69 -4.79 3.13 -2.16
C LEU A 69 -6.29 3.30 -2.03
N HIS A 70 -6.97 2.23 -1.62
CA HIS A 70 -8.30 2.35 -1.03
C HIS A 70 -8.15 2.54 0.49
N THR A 71 -8.75 3.58 1.06
CA THR A 71 -8.69 3.86 2.51
C THR A 71 -9.44 2.84 3.37
N GLY A 72 -10.24 1.98 2.74
CA GLY A 72 -11.02 0.93 3.43
C GLY A 72 -12.19 1.49 4.24
N CYS A 73 -12.54 2.77 4.09
CA CYS A 73 -13.58 3.41 4.88
C CYS A 73 -15.02 3.14 4.38
N ASN A 74 -15.16 2.54 3.19
CA ASN A 74 -16.44 2.20 2.58
C ASN A 74 -16.42 0.76 2.00
N GLY A 75 -17.60 0.20 1.71
CA GLY A 75 -17.76 -1.16 1.17
C GLY A 75 -18.59 -2.10 2.05
N TYR A 76 -18.73 -3.35 1.60
CA TYR A 76 -19.66 -4.34 2.18
C TYR A 76 -19.12 -5.04 3.45
N ASP A 77 -17.80 -5.09 3.64
CA ASP A 77 -17.14 -5.87 4.70
C ASP A 77 -15.97 -5.18 5.46
N PRO A 78 -15.84 -3.83 5.57
CA PRO A 78 -14.70 -3.26 6.29
C PRO A 78 -15.06 -2.82 7.71
N VAL A 79 -16.10 -3.34 8.38
CA VAL A 79 -16.56 -2.79 9.68
C VAL A 79 -15.40 -2.69 10.69
N VAL A 80 -14.62 -3.77 10.82
CA VAL A 80 -13.47 -3.83 11.75
C VAL A 80 -12.41 -2.77 11.41
N TRP A 81 -12.01 -2.65 10.15
CA TRP A 81 -11.00 -1.67 9.75
C TRP A 81 -11.54 -0.24 9.84
N ARG A 82 -12.74 -0.01 9.33
CA ARG A 82 -13.42 1.29 9.31
C ARG A 82 -13.56 1.88 10.71
N GLU A 83 -13.93 1.05 11.69
CA GLU A 83 -13.97 1.46 13.08
C GLU A 83 -12.57 1.72 13.64
N ALA A 84 -11.64 0.76 13.46
CA ALA A 84 -10.28 0.87 13.98
C ALA A 84 -9.55 2.12 13.46
N VAL A 85 -9.65 2.42 12.16
CA VAL A 85 -9.01 3.57 11.53
C VAL A 85 -9.63 4.91 11.95
N GLY A 86 -10.83 4.90 12.55
CA GLY A 86 -11.52 6.12 13.00
C GLY A 86 -12.45 6.75 11.97
N ALA A 87 -12.85 6.02 10.93
CA ALA A 87 -13.65 6.58 9.84
C ALA A 87 -15.12 6.89 10.22
N ASN A 88 -15.57 6.48 11.40
CA ASN A 88 -16.91 6.79 11.92
C ASN A 88 -16.91 7.98 12.90
N GLU A 89 -15.74 8.56 13.20
CA GLU A 89 -15.65 9.68 14.12
C GLU A 89 -16.10 10.98 13.44
N PRO A 90 -16.85 11.85 14.15
CA PRO A 90 -17.51 13.00 13.55
C PRO A 90 -16.55 14.11 13.07
N ASP A 91 -15.37 14.24 13.69
CA ASP A 91 -14.36 15.22 13.29
C ASP A 91 -13.37 14.69 12.23
N GLY A 92 -13.33 13.37 12.02
CA GLY A 92 -12.41 12.71 11.08
C GLY A 92 -10.93 12.87 11.43
N GLN A 93 -10.58 13.36 12.62
CA GLN A 93 -9.19 13.64 13.00
C GLN A 93 -8.39 12.34 13.12
N ARG A 94 -8.90 11.37 13.87
CA ARG A 94 -8.23 10.06 14.03
C ARG A 94 -8.06 9.34 12.69
N PHE A 95 -9.06 9.45 11.80
CA PHE A 95 -8.97 8.91 10.45
C PHE A 95 -7.82 9.55 9.67
N SER A 96 -7.76 10.88 9.66
CA SER A 96 -6.72 11.62 8.95
C SER A 96 -5.32 11.32 9.51
N ASP A 97 -5.16 11.32 10.83
CA ASP A 97 -3.89 11.04 11.50
C ASP A 97 -3.38 9.62 11.21
N ASN A 98 -4.30 8.64 11.24
CA ASN A 98 -3.98 7.26 10.94
C ASN A 98 -3.58 7.07 9.48
N ILE A 99 -4.33 7.62 8.53
CA ILE A 99 -3.99 7.54 7.11
C ILE A 99 -2.67 8.27 6.82
N GLU A 100 -2.45 9.44 7.42
CA GLU A 100 -1.16 10.15 7.32
C GLU A 100 -0.01 9.28 7.83
N ALA A 101 -0.14 8.67 9.01
CA ALA A 101 0.92 7.84 9.59
C ALA A 101 1.27 6.65 8.68
N ILE A 102 0.26 5.99 8.09
CA ILE A 102 0.44 4.87 7.16
C ILE A 102 1.18 5.33 5.90
N LEU A 103 0.73 6.44 5.30
CA LEU A 103 1.32 7.01 4.10
C LEU A 103 2.73 7.56 4.34
N ARG A 104 2.97 8.16 5.50
CA ARG A 104 4.30 8.65 5.92
C ARG A 104 5.28 7.49 6.02
N GLU A 105 4.91 6.40 6.69
CA GLU A 105 5.80 5.23 6.83
C GLU A 105 6.11 4.61 5.45
N CYS A 106 5.09 4.43 4.60
CA CYS A 106 5.25 3.96 3.22
C CYS A 106 6.19 4.87 2.40
N SER A 107 5.97 6.19 2.46
CA SER A 107 6.73 7.17 1.70
C SER A 107 8.18 7.26 2.16
N LEU A 108 8.44 7.17 3.47
CA LEU A 108 9.80 7.14 4.01
C LEU A 108 10.52 5.82 3.70
N ARG A 109 9.82 4.69 3.71
CA ARG A 109 10.39 3.37 3.41
C ARG A 109 10.83 3.24 1.95
N TYR A 110 9.95 3.60 1.01
CA TYR A 110 10.23 3.42 -0.42
C TYR A 110 10.88 4.64 -1.07
N GLY A 111 10.80 5.80 -0.41
CA GLY A 111 11.49 7.02 -0.81
C GLY A 111 11.15 7.44 -2.23
N GLU A 112 12.16 7.92 -2.95
CA GLU A 112 12.01 8.42 -4.31
C GLU A 112 11.54 7.37 -5.32
N LYS A 113 11.64 6.07 -5.01
CA LYS A 113 11.20 4.99 -5.91
C LYS A 113 9.68 4.98 -6.05
N LEU A 114 8.95 5.37 -5.01
CA LEU A 114 7.50 5.53 -5.05
C LEU A 114 7.14 6.87 -5.69
N LYS A 115 6.47 6.81 -6.85
CA LYS A 115 6.13 8.02 -7.61
C LYS A 115 4.78 8.63 -7.25
N GLY A 116 4.02 7.99 -6.36
CA GLY A 116 2.81 8.57 -5.79
C GLY A 116 1.77 7.52 -5.44
N PHE A 117 0.60 8.03 -5.02
CA PHE A 117 -0.59 7.25 -4.76
C PHE A 117 -1.69 7.66 -5.74
N GLY A 118 -2.44 6.67 -6.24
CA GLY A 118 -3.59 6.85 -7.14
C GLY A 118 -4.90 6.41 -6.52
#